data_AF-A0A1H7Q6I2-F1
#
_entry.id   AF-A0A1H7Q6I2-F1
#
_cell.length_a   1.000
_cell.length_b   1.000
_cell.length_c   1.000
_cell.angle_alpha   90.00
_cell.angle_beta   90.00
_cell.angle_gamma   90.00
#
_symmetry.space_group_name_H-M   'P 1'
#
loop_
_entity.id
_entity.type
_entity.pdbx_description
1 polymer ?
#
loop_
_entity_poly.entity_id
_entity_poly.type
_entity_poly.pdbx_seq_one_letter_code
_entity_poly.pdbx_strand_id
1 'polypeptide(L)'
;NRGIDDILIACTDNLTGFSQAIEAVFPKTDIQNCIIHQLRNSSKYVSYKDIKALMTDLKKVYTAATEEAALDALDEFAAVWDSKYPKISKSWYENWPNLSTYFKFPQELRKLIYTTNTIEGFNRQLKKVTKAKSVFPTDDSLFKMLYLAMKDITKKWTGRRQDWSSIYAQLVIYYGDRIPE
;
A
#
# COMPACT_ATOMS: atom_id res chain seq x y z
N ASN A 1 -6.23 6.12 -24.17
CA ASN A 1 -5.15 6.45 -23.21
C ASN A 1 -5.23 7.95 -22.92
N ARG A 2 -5.03 8.42 -21.67
CA ARG A 2 -5.05 9.85 -21.28
C ARG A 2 -3.65 10.52 -21.36
N GLY A 3 -2.68 9.86 -22.01
CA GLY A 3 -1.31 10.37 -22.19
C GLY A 3 -0.31 9.89 -21.13
N ILE A 4 -0.58 8.76 -20.46
CA ILE A 4 0.40 8.12 -19.57
C ILE A 4 1.18 7.11 -20.38
N ASP A 5 2.50 7.27 -20.41
CA ASP A 5 3.42 6.40 -21.15
C ASP A 5 4.04 5.32 -20.25
N ASP A 6 4.36 5.65 -19.00
CA ASP A 6 5.00 4.72 -18.07
C ASP A 6 4.55 4.92 -16.61
N ILE A 7 4.61 3.83 -15.84
CA ILE A 7 4.42 3.79 -14.40
C ILE A 7 5.59 3.01 -13.80
N LEU A 8 6.38 3.65 -12.94
CA LEU A 8 7.54 3.00 -12.30
C LEU A 8 7.09 2.01 -11.22
N ILE A 9 6.25 2.47 -10.28
CA ILE A 9 5.79 1.70 -9.12
C ILE A 9 4.28 1.83 -8.99
N ALA A 10 3.58 0.70 -8.85
CA ALA A 10 2.15 0.66 -8.55
C ALA A 10 1.90 -0.02 -7.20
N CYS A 11 1.41 0.73 -6.22
CA CYS A 11 0.97 0.20 -4.93
C CYS A 11 -0.53 -0.11 -4.95
N THR A 12 -0.91 -1.36 -4.73
CA THR A 12 -2.30 -1.83 -4.84
C THR A 12 -2.77 -2.53 -3.57
N ASP A 13 -4.08 -2.68 -3.37
CA ASP A 13 -4.69 -3.37 -2.24
C ASP A 13 -4.91 -4.88 -2.48
N ASN A 14 -4.22 -5.46 -3.47
CA ASN A 14 -4.29 -6.87 -3.84
C ASN A 14 -5.68 -7.37 -4.27
N LEU A 15 -6.41 -6.52 -5.01
CA LEU A 15 -7.66 -6.93 -5.66
C LEU A 15 -7.40 -7.97 -6.75
N THR A 16 -8.28 -8.96 -6.84
CA THR A 16 -8.18 -10.03 -7.84
C THR A 16 -8.12 -9.46 -9.26
N GLY A 17 -7.13 -9.90 -10.05
CA GLY A 17 -6.96 -9.49 -11.44
C GLY A 17 -6.21 -8.17 -11.63
N PHE A 18 -5.94 -7.41 -10.55
CA PHE A 18 -5.38 -6.06 -10.67
C PHE A 18 -3.90 -6.09 -11.08
N SER A 19 -3.10 -7.00 -10.51
CA SER A 19 -1.70 -7.19 -10.92
C SER A 19 -1.60 -7.59 -12.38
N GLN A 20 -2.43 -8.54 -12.82
CA GLN A 20 -2.48 -8.99 -14.22
C GLN A 20 -2.87 -7.86 -15.17
N ALA A 21 -3.82 -7.00 -14.77
CA ALA A 21 -4.23 -5.85 -15.55
C ALA A 21 -3.11 -4.79 -15.65
N ILE A 22 -2.35 -4.58 -14.58
CA ILE A 22 -1.18 -3.69 -14.61
C ILE A 22 -0.10 -4.27 -15.53
N GLU A 23 0.26 -5.54 -15.36
CA GLU A 23 1.27 -6.22 -16.20
C GLU A 23 0.91 -6.20 -17.68
N ALA A 24 -0.38 -6.33 -18.02
CA ALA A 24 -0.86 -6.30 -19.40
C ALA A 24 -0.70 -4.92 -20.07
N VAL A 25 -0.74 -3.82 -19.31
CA VAL A 25 -0.70 -2.44 -19.85
C VAL A 25 0.66 -1.78 -19.63
N PHE A 26 1.27 -2.01 -18.47
CA PHE A 26 2.55 -1.47 -18.03
C PHE A 26 3.46 -2.61 -17.53
N PRO A 27 3.99 -3.45 -18.44
CA PRO A 27 4.72 -4.68 -18.08
C PRO A 27 6.03 -4.44 -17.33
N LYS A 28 6.55 -3.20 -17.33
CA LYS A 28 7.77 -2.81 -16.62
C LYS A 28 7.51 -2.23 -15.23
N THR A 29 6.25 -2.10 -14.80
CA THR A 29 5.91 -1.53 -13.49
C THR A 29 6.25 -2.50 -12.37
N ASP A 30 6.95 -2.01 -11.34
CA ASP A 30 7.10 -2.74 -10.09
C ASP A 30 5.78 -2.69 -9.30
N ILE A 31 5.17 -3.85 -9.09
CA ILE A 31 3.90 -3.97 -8.37
C ILE A 31 4.20 -4.24 -6.90
N GLN A 32 3.64 -3.41 -6.04
CA GLN A 32 3.69 -3.55 -4.59
C GLN A 32 2.29 -3.77 -4.04
N ASN A 33 2.13 -4.80 -3.21
CA ASN A 33 0.92 -4.95 -2.40
C ASN A 33 1.01 -4.06 -1.14
N CYS A 34 -0.04 -3.32 -0.86
CA CYS A 34 -0.05 -2.34 0.22
C CYS A 34 -0.01 -3.05 1.59
N ILE A 35 1.09 -2.87 2.31
CA ILE A 35 1.32 -3.47 3.64
C ILE A 35 0.20 -3.14 4.62
N ILE A 36 -0.36 -1.92 4.58
CA ILE A 36 -1.47 -1.55 5.46
C ILE A 36 -2.75 -2.32 5.14
N HIS A 37 -3.05 -2.57 3.86
CA HIS A 37 -4.19 -3.41 3.52
C HIS A 37 -3.95 -4.85 3.98
N GLN A 38 -2.72 -5.36 3.83
CA GLN A 38 -2.33 -6.66 4.35
C GLN A 38 -2.49 -6.76 5.89
N LEU A 39 -2.03 -5.74 6.63
CA LEU A 39 -2.16 -5.67 8.09
C LEU A 39 -3.62 -5.56 8.55
N ARG A 40 -4.45 -4.78 7.84
CA ARG A 40 -5.89 -4.69 8.12
C ARG A 40 -6.61 -6.01 7.87
N ASN A 41 -6.25 -6.69 6.78
CA ASN A 41 -6.78 -8.02 6.49
C ASN A 41 -6.35 -9.03 7.56
N SER A 42 -5.08 -8.97 8.00
CA SER A 42 -4.52 -9.84 9.04
C SER A 42 -5.24 -9.69 10.38
N SER A 43 -5.60 -8.46 10.76
CA SER A 43 -6.22 -8.15 12.05
C SER A 43 -7.76 -8.30 12.08
N LYS A 44 -8.41 -8.47 10.91
CA LYS A 44 -9.88 -8.47 10.77
C LYS A 44 -10.61 -9.48 11.66
N TYR A 45 -10.00 -10.64 11.90
CA TYR A 45 -10.61 -11.76 12.65
C TYR A 45 -9.83 -12.12 13.92
N VAL A 46 -8.90 -11.27 14.34
CA VAL A 46 -8.06 -11.49 15.51
C VAL A 46 -8.80 -11.00 16.76
N SER A 47 -8.69 -11.75 17.85
CA SER A 47 -9.31 -11.35 19.12
C SER A 47 -8.67 -10.06 19.67
N TYR A 48 -9.45 -9.24 20.39
CA TYR A 48 -8.96 -8.02 21.01
C TYR A 48 -7.78 -8.26 21.97
N LYS A 49 -7.73 -9.42 22.62
CA LYS A 49 -6.65 -9.77 23.56
C LYS A 49 -5.31 -9.99 22.86
N ASP A 50 -5.34 -10.49 21.63
CA ASP A 50 -4.13 -10.88 20.91
C ASP A 50 -3.64 -9.82 19.92
N ILE A 51 -4.55 -8.96 19.43
CA ILE A 51 -4.26 -8.03 18.33
C ILE A 51 -3.02 -7.17 18.56
N LYS A 52 -2.77 -6.72 19.80
CA LYS A 52 -1.60 -5.89 20.11
C LYS A 52 -0.29 -6.67 19.96
N ALA A 53 -0.22 -7.88 20.49
CA ALA A 53 0.96 -8.73 20.40
C ALA A 53 1.19 -9.16 18.94
N LEU A 54 0.12 -9.61 18.28
CA LEU A 54 0.15 -10.03 16.88
C LEU A 54 0.66 -8.91 15.95
N MET A 55 0.15 -7.69 16.11
CA MET A 55 0.61 -6.53 15.33
C MET A 55 2.05 -6.12 15.65
N THR A 56 2.54 -6.42 16.85
CA THR A 56 3.94 -6.19 17.24
C THR A 56 4.86 -7.16 16.52
N ASP A 57 4.46 -8.43 16.38
CA ASP A 57 5.24 -9.42 15.64
C ASP A 57 5.19 -9.16 14.13
N LEU A 58 4.01 -8.85 13.56
CA LEU A 58 3.91 -8.45 12.14
C LEU A 58 4.73 -7.20 11.82
N LYS A 59 4.93 -6.30 12.80
CA LYS A 59 5.81 -5.13 12.61
C LYS A 59 7.25 -5.53 12.33
N LYS A 60 7.76 -6.60 12.94
CA LYS A 60 9.12 -7.08 12.69
C LYS A 60 9.30 -7.46 11.22
N VAL A 61 8.30 -8.09 10.61
CA VAL A 61 8.29 -8.47 9.19
C VAL A 61 8.47 -7.25 8.28
N TYR A 62 7.56 -6.27 8.34
CA TYR A 62 7.58 -5.18 7.35
C TYR A 62 8.61 -4.06 7.67
N THR A 63 9.20 -4.07 8.86
CA THR A 63 10.27 -3.12 9.23
C THR A 63 11.66 -3.75 9.20
N ALA A 64 11.79 -5.01 8.77
CA ALA A 64 13.07 -5.68 8.61
C ALA A 64 14.00 -4.92 7.64
N ALA A 65 15.31 -5.10 7.83
CA ALA A 65 16.33 -4.41 7.03
C ALA A 65 16.51 -5.04 5.64
N THR A 66 16.33 -6.35 5.53
CA THR A 66 16.46 -7.11 4.28
C THR A 66 15.26 -8.03 4.09
N GLU A 67 15.08 -8.53 2.86
CA GLU A 67 13.99 -9.46 2.55
C GLU A 67 14.15 -10.79 3.30
N GLU A 68 15.38 -11.28 3.45
CA GLU A 68 15.71 -12.50 4.18
C GLU A 68 15.31 -12.37 5.65
N ALA A 69 15.71 -11.28 6.30
CA ALA A 69 15.33 -11.02 7.69
C ALA A 69 13.80 -10.85 7.87
N ALA A 70 13.10 -10.40 6.82
CA ALA A 70 11.65 -10.28 6.83
C ALA A 70 10.97 -11.65 6.72
N LEU A 71 11.52 -12.56 5.90
CA LEU A 71 11.07 -13.95 5.80
C LEU A 71 11.30 -14.71 7.10
N ASP A 72 12.49 -14.58 7.70
CA ASP A 72 12.78 -15.19 9.00
C ASP A 72 11.79 -14.73 10.07
N ALA A 73 11.50 -13.41 10.11
CA ALA A 73 10.50 -12.86 11.02
C ALA A 73 9.06 -13.35 10.72
N LEU A 74 8.75 -13.68 9.46
CA LEU A 74 7.46 -14.24 9.07
C LEU A 74 7.35 -15.71 9.50
N ASP A 75 8.43 -16.47 9.41
CA ASP A 75 8.50 -17.86 9.89
C ASP A 75 8.36 -17.90 11.43
N GLU A 76 9.04 -17.01 12.15
CA GLU A 76 8.86 -16.83 13.59
C GLU A 76 7.41 -16.46 13.94
N PHE A 77 6.81 -15.56 13.18
CA PHE A 77 5.40 -15.19 13.33
C PHE A 77 4.48 -16.40 13.17
N ALA A 78 4.70 -17.19 12.12
CA ALA A 78 3.92 -18.39 11.82
C ALA A 78 4.01 -19.41 12.96
N ALA A 79 5.22 -19.66 13.47
CA ALA A 79 5.44 -20.58 14.59
C ALA A 79 4.65 -20.20 15.85
N VAL A 80 4.51 -18.90 16.13
CA VAL A 80 3.76 -18.40 17.30
C VAL A 80 2.26 -18.42 17.06
N TRP A 81 1.80 -17.96 15.89
CA TRP A 81 0.40 -17.59 15.69
C TRP A 81 -0.43 -18.60 14.89
N ASP A 82 0.18 -19.52 14.13
CA ASP A 82 -0.57 -20.38 13.21
C ASP A 82 -1.42 -21.44 13.92
N SER A 83 -1.06 -21.81 15.14
CA SER A 83 -1.90 -22.68 15.97
C SER A 83 -3.30 -22.08 16.21
N LYS A 84 -3.43 -20.75 16.19
CA LYS A 84 -4.68 -20.01 16.47
C LYS A 84 -5.22 -19.28 15.25
N TYR A 85 -4.35 -18.72 14.42
CA TYR A 85 -4.69 -17.86 13.28
C TYR A 85 -3.96 -18.29 11.99
N PRO A 86 -4.11 -19.55 11.53
CA PRO A 86 -3.30 -20.14 10.44
C PRO A 86 -3.47 -19.46 9.08
N LYS A 87 -4.52 -18.64 8.91
CA LYS A 87 -4.77 -17.93 7.65
C LYS A 87 -3.91 -16.68 7.48
N ILE A 88 -3.32 -16.17 8.56
CA ILE A 88 -2.57 -14.91 8.50
C ILE A 88 -1.24 -15.15 7.80
N SER A 89 -0.36 -15.99 8.34
CA SER A 89 0.95 -16.30 7.73
C SER A 89 0.78 -16.77 6.28
N LYS A 90 -0.16 -17.69 6.03
CA LYS A 90 -0.51 -18.17 4.69
C LYS A 90 -0.80 -17.04 3.71
N SER A 91 -1.62 -16.06 4.11
CA SER A 91 -1.91 -14.89 3.28
C SER A 91 -0.68 -14.02 3.03
N TRP A 92 0.26 -13.93 3.97
CA TRP A 92 1.51 -13.21 3.77
C TRP A 92 2.42 -13.94 2.78
N TYR A 93 2.58 -15.26 2.90
CA TYR A 93 3.37 -16.04 1.95
C TYR A 93 2.78 -16.01 0.53
N GLU A 94 1.47 -16.20 0.39
CA GLU A 94 0.79 -16.15 -0.92
C GLU A 94 0.98 -14.80 -1.62
N ASN A 95 1.02 -13.71 -0.85
CA ASN A 95 1.18 -12.37 -1.38
C ASN A 95 2.63 -11.86 -1.35
N TRP A 96 3.57 -12.68 -0.86
CA TRP A 96 4.96 -12.29 -0.64
C TRP A 96 5.63 -11.68 -1.86
N PRO A 97 5.50 -12.25 -3.09
CA PRO A 97 6.17 -11.72 -4.28
C PRO A 97 5.89 -10.24 -4.55
N ASN A 98 4.69 -9.76 -4.21
CA ASN A 98 4.32 -8.36 -4.34
C ASN A 98 4.42 -7.59 -3.02
N LEU A 99 4.36 -8.26 -1.86
CA LEU A 99 4.53 -7.60 -0.56
C LEU A 99 5.99 -7.23 -0.29
N SER A 100 6.95 -7.98 -0.81
CA SER A 100 8.38 -7.75 -0.59
C SER A 100 9.03 -6.85 -1.64
N THR A 101 8.32 -6.45 -2.70
CA THR A 101 8.86 -5.62 -3.80
C THR A 101 9.63 -4.39 -3.30
N TYR A 102 9.18 -3.76 -2.22
CA TYR A 102 9.85 -2.59 -1.67
C TYR A 102 11.29 -2.86 -1.20
N PHE A 103 11.65 -4.10 -0.85
CA PHE A 103 13.01 -4.46 -0.43
C PHE A 103 14.04 -4.22 -1.53
N LYS A 104 13.63 -4.23 -2.81
CA LYS A 104 14.48 -3.86 -3.94
C LYS A 104 15.04 -2.44 -3.82
N PHE A 105 14.33 -1.54 -3.13
CA PHE A 105 14.67 -0.12 -3.09
C PHE A 105 15.43 0.29 -1.82
N PRO A 106 16.17 1.41 -1.84
CA PRO A 106 16.79 2.01 -0.67
C PRO A 106 15.75 2.55 0.32
N GLN A 107 16.18 2.80 1.55
CA GLN A 107 15.31 3.16 2.67
C GLN A 107 14.43 4.39 2.40
N GLU A 108 14.93 5.37 1.66
CA GLU A 108 14.23 6.58 1.26
C GLU A 108 12.99 6.26 0.42
N LEU A 109 13.12 5.33 -0.54
CA LEU A 109 12.03 4.86 -1.40
C LEU A 109 11.11 3.89 -0.66
N ARG A 110 11.66 3.01 0.18
CA ARG A 110 10.84 2.12 1.02
C ARG A 110 9.85 2.91 1.86
N LYS A 111 10.34 3.95 2.54
CA LYS A 111 9.50 4.83 3.35
C LYS A 111 8.40 5.49 2.53
N LEU A 112 8.69 5.91 1.29
CA LEU A 112 7.65 6.45 0.40
C LEU A 112 6.53 5.42 0.17
N ILE A 113 6.91 4.18 -0.14
CA ILE A 113 5.99 3.08 -0.50
C ILE A 113 5.08 2.68 0.66
N TYR A 114 5.64 2.42 1.85
CA TYR A 114 4.83 1.93 2.96
C TYR A 114 4.22 3.03 3.83
N THR A 115 4.57 4.32 3.65
CA THR A 115 3.88 5.40 4.39
C THR A 115 2.44 5.57 3.95
N THR A 116 1.50 5.43 4.89
CA THR A 116 0.07 5.45 4.56
C THR A 116 -0.67 6.69 5.01
N ASN A 117 0.01 7.62 5.68
CA ASN A 117 -0.59 8.88 6.14
C ASN A 117 -1.35 9.63 5.03
N THR A 118 -0.83 9.64 3.80
CA THR A 118 -1.45 10.34 2.67
C THR A 118 -2.74 9.66 2.23
N ILE A 119 -2.70 8.35 1.97
CA ILE A 119 -3.87 7.58 1.50
C ILE A 119 -4.92 7.45 2.61
N GLU A 120 -4.50 7.21 3.85
CA GLU A 120 -5.42 7.19 4.99
C GLU A 120 -6.05 8.55 5.24
N GLY A 121 -5.26 9.62 5.14
CA GLY A 121 -5.74 11.00 5.23
C GLY A 121 -6.80 11.29 4.18
N PHE A 122 -6.55 10.92 2.92
CA PHE A 122 -7.49 11.05 1.81
C PHE A 122 -8.78 10.24 2.06
N ASN A 123 -8.65 8.94 2.35
CA ASN A 123 -9.78 8.05 2.60
C ASN A 123 -10.61 8.50 3.81
N ARG A 124 -9.98 9.05 4.85
CA ARG A 124 -10.68 9.63 6.01
C ARG A 124 -11.54 10.82 5.62
N GLN A 125 -11.05 11.70 4.74
CA GLN A 125 -11.84 12.85 4.25
C GLN A 125 -13.03 12.39 3.40
N LEU A 126 -12.84 11.39 2.53
CA LEU A 126 -13.94 10.80 1.76
C LEU A 126 -14.99 10.13 2.66
N LYS A 127 -14.55 9.37 3.68
CA LYS A 127 -15.45 8.78 4.68
C LYS A 127 -16.20 9.85 5.48
N LYS A 128 -15.57 10.98 5.79
CA LYS A 128 -16.20 12.08 6.53
C LYS A 128 -17.39 12.67 5.77
N VAL A 129 -17.25 12.93 4.47
CA VAL A 129 -18.32 13.54 3.66
C VAL A 129 -19.44 12.56 3.36
N THR A 130 -19.12 11.27 3.21
CA THR A 130 -20.12 10.22 2.93
C THR A 130 -20.86 9.77 4.19
N LYS A 131 -20.25 9.81 5.39
CA LYS A 131 -20.87 9.36 6.65
C LYS A 131 -22.20 10.05 6.97
N ALA A 132 -22.38 11.31 6.54
CA ALA A 132 -23.62 12.06 6.76
C ALA A 132 -24.78 11.62 5.85
N LYS A 133 -24.52 10.72 4.87
CA LYS A 133 -25.50 10.23 3.90
C LYS A 133 -25.55 8.72 3.98
N SER A 134 -26.63 8.17 4.53
CA SER A 134 -26.82 6.72 4.65
C SER A 134 -27.15 6.05 3.32
N VAL A 135 -27.78 6.77 2.38
CA VAL A 135 -28.19 6.26 1.07
C VAL A 135 -27.93 7.34 0.00
N PHE A 136 -27.50 6.90 -1.17
CA PHE A 136 -27.39 7.71 -2.38
C PHE A 136 -28.46 7.25 -3.39
N PRO A 137 -29.22 8.17 -4.01
CA PRO A 137 -30.29 7.81 -4.95
C PRO A 137 -29.77 7.20 -6.25
N THR A 138 -28.56 7.58 -6.69
CA THR A 138 -27.91 7.09 -7.91
C THR A 138 -26.39 7.07 -7.75
N ASP A 139 -25.71 6.28 -8.57
CA ASP A 139 -24.25 6.27 -8.64
C ASP A 139 -23.69 7.66 -8.99
N ASP A 140 -24.33 8.38 -9.91
CA ASP A 140 -23.94 9.76 -10.29
C ASP A 140 -23.98 10.73 -9.09
N SER A 141 -24.95 10.57 -8.20
CA SER A 141 -25.04 11.41 -7.00
C SER A 141 -23.86 11.15 -6.04
N LEU A 142 -23.42 9.90 -5.92
CA LEU A 142 -22.22 9.53 -5.18
C LEU A 142 -20.96 10.07 -5.87
N PHE A 143 -20.83 9.86 -7.18
CA PHE A 143 -19.69 10.35 -7.96
C PHE A 143 -19.54 11.86 -7.84
N LYS A 144 -20.63 12.63 -7.96
CA LYS A 144 -20.61 14.09 -7.81
C LYS A 144 -20.12 14.50 -6.43
N MET A 145 -20.57 13.83 -5.37
CA MET A 145 -20.13 14.12 -4.00
C MET A 145 -18.65 13.82 -3.80
N LEU A 146 -18.20 12.64 -4.26
CA LEU A 146 -16.80 12.25 -4.18
C LEU A 146 -15.90 13.21 -4.98
N TYR A 147 -16.32 13.58 -6.20
CA TYR A 147 -15.59 14.55 -7.02
C TYR A 147 -15.44 15.91 -6.33
N LEU A 148 -16.52 16.45 -5.76
CA LEU A 148 -16.46 17.73 -5.04
C LEU A 148 -15.55 17.64 -3.82
N ALA A 149 -15.64 16.55 -3.05
CA ALA A 149 -14.76 16.32 -1.92
C ALA A 149 -13.29 16.20 -2.34
N MET A 150 -13.00 15.46 -3.42
CA MET A 150 -11.66 15.33 -3.99
C MET A 150 -11.12 16.71 -4.39
N LYS A 151 -11.91 17.54 -5.09
CA LYS A 151 -11.53 18.90 -5.46
C LYS A 151 -11.18 19.77 -4.25
N ASP A 152 -11.94 19.65 -3.15
CA ASP A 152 -11.65 20.42 -1.94
C ASP A 152 -10.45 19.91 -1.15
N ILE A 153 -10.21 18.59 -1.17
CA ILE A 153 -9.01 17.98 -0.57
C ILE A 153 -7.77 18.45 -1.32
N THR A 154 -7.76 18.34 -2.66
CA THR A 154 -6.58 18.63 -3.48
C THR A 154 -6.22 20.11 -3.51
N LYS A 155 -7.17 21.03 -3.31
CA LYS A 155 -6.87 22.48 -3.11
C LYS A 155 -5.85 22.74 -1.99
N LYS A 156 -5.78 21.87 -0.98
CA LYS A 156 -4.88 22.01 0.17
C LYS A 156 -3.52 21.36 -0.06
N TRP A 157 -3.34 20.64 -1.17
CA TRP A 157 -2.09 19.93 -1.50
C TRP A 157 -1.13 20.85 -2.25
N THR A 158 -0.74 21.94 -1.59
CA THR A 158 0.17 22.95 -2.15
C THR A 158 1.63 22.74 -1.75
N GLY A 159 1.89 21.89 -0.75
CA GLY A 159 3.23 21.58 -0.26
C GLY A 159 4.00 20.63 -1.17
N ARG A 160 5.33 20.74 -1.15
CA ARG A 160 6.22 19.75 -1.77
C ARG A 160 6.41 18.55 -0.84
N ARG A 161 6.68 17.38 -1.42
CA ARG A 161 7.07 16.20 -0.64
C ARG A 161 8.41 16.48 0.03
N GLN A 162 8.49 16.20 1.33
CA GLN A 162 9.75 16.25 2.07
C GLN A 162 10.76 15.25 1.48
N ASP A 163 12.04 15.63 1.45
CA ASP A 163 13.15 14.80 0.96
C ASP A 163 13.04 14.41 -0.52
N TRP A 164 12.23 15.13 -1.31
CA TRP A 164 11.99 14.81 -2.72
C TRP A 164 13.27 14.76 -3.56
N SER A 165 14.26 15.64 -3.31
CA SER A 165 15.53 15.63 -4.03
C SER A 165 16.30 14.31 -3.84
N SER A 166 16.33 13.78 -2.62
CA SER A 166 16.97 12.50 -2.32
C SER A 166 16.20 11.34 -2.95
N ILE A 167 14.87 11.34 -2.80
CA ILE A 167 13.98 10.34 -3.41
C ILE A 167 14.15 10.31 -4.93
N TYR A 168 14.15 11.48 -5.57
CA TYR A 168 14.29 11.60 -7.01
C TYR A 168 15.63 11.07 -7.50
N ALA A 169 16.73 11.40 -6.82
CA ALA A 169 18.05 10.86 -7.16
C ALA A 169 18.07 9.33 -7.11
N GLN A 170 17.43 8.71 -6.09
CA GLN A 170 17.31 7.26 -6.03
C GLN A 170 16.43 6.70 -7.14
N LEU A 171 15.32 7.36 -7.49
CA LEU A 171 14.50 6.94 -8.63
C LEU A 171 15.31 6.95 -9.93
N VAL A 172 16.11 7.99 -10.18
CA VAL A 172 16.96 8.09 -11.38
C VAL A 172 17.99 6.97 -11.41
N ILE A 173 18.62 6.64 -10.28
CA ILE A 173 19.57 5.52 -10.20
C ILE A 173 18.90 4.18 -10.50
N TYR A 174 17.69 3.96 -10.00
CA TYR A 174 16.99 2.67 -10.12
C TYR A 174 16.30 2.47 -11.47
N TYR A 175 15.74 3.53 -12.05
CA TYR A 175 14.90 3.46 -13.25
C TYR A 175 15.56 4.06 -14.50
N GLY A 176 16.66 4.80 -14.36
CA GLY A 176 17.47 5.33 -15.45
C GLY A 176 16.63 6.03 -16.51
N ASP A 177 16.76 5.56 -17.76
CA ASP A 177 16.12 6.08 -18.96
C ASP A 177 14.58 6.05 -18.94
N ARG A 178 13.96 5.43 -17.93
CA ARG A 178 12.50 5.46 -17.74
C ARG A 178 12.01 6.73 -17.06
N ILE A 179 12.92 7.55 -16.52
CA ILE A 179 12.58 8.87 -15.97
C ILE A 179 12.83 9.91 -17.06
N PRO A 180 11.79 10.65 -17.50
CA PRO A 180 11.97 11.73 -18.46
C PRO A 180 12.95 12.79 -17.95
N GLU A 181 13.70 13.41 -18.87
CA GLU A 181 14.55 14.58 -18.59
C GLU A 181 13.76 15.78 -18.05
#